data_AF-I8TT14-F1
#
_entry.id   AF-I8TT14-F1
#
_cell.length_a   1.000
_cell.length_b   1.000
_cell.length_c   1.000
_cell.angle_alpha   90.00
_cell.angle_beta   90.00
_cell.angle_gamma   90.00
#
_symmetry.space_group_name_H-M   'P 1'
#
loop_
_entity.id
_entity.type
_entity.pdbx_description
1 polymer ?
#
loop_
_entity_poly.entity_id
_entity_poly.type
_entity_poly.pdbx_seq_one_letter_code
_entity_poly.pdbx_strand_id
1 'polypeptide(L)' 'MCTIIHGIPVVADPTLSQKKTNIIVAEVIKSWIWEGRQLGKIELICDGKWVHVCSYEKPSIQFFPNK' A
#
# COMPACT_ATOMS: atom_id res chain seq x y z
N MET A 1 -11.30 1.93 -5.36
CA MET A 1 -11.70 1.93 -3.94
C MET A 1 -10.52 2.42 -3.11
N CYS A 2 -10.75 3.29 -2.12
CA CYS A 2 -9.74 3.64 -1.12
C CYS A 2 -10.16 3.04 0.23
N THR A 3 -9.27 2.32 0.89
CA THR A 3 -9.53 1.66 2.19
C THR A 3 -8.25 1.62 3.03
N ILE A 4 -8.39 1.32 4.33
CA ILE A 4 -7.28 1.10 5.23
C ILE A 4 -7.23 -0.40 5.57
N ILE A 5 -6.10 -1.05 5.30
CA ILE A 5 -5.88 -2.47 5.57
C ILE A 5 -4.64 -2.58 6.45
N HIS A 6 -4.78 -3.17 7.64
CA HIS A 6 -3.72 -3.27 8.65
C HIS A 6 -3.05 -1.92 8.98
N GLY A 7 -3.81 -0.83 8.96
CA GLY A 7 -3.30 0.53 9.21
C GLY A 7 -2.57 1.17 8.02
N ILE A 8 -2.49 0.48 6.88
CA ILE A 8 -1.89 1.00 5.65
C ILE A 8 -2.99 1.51 4.71
N PRO A 9 -2.92 2.75 4.23
CA PRO A 9 -3.77 3.24 3.15
C PRO A 9 -3.55 2.42 1.87
N VAL A 10 -4.64 1.88 1.32
CA VAL A 10 -4.64 1.09 0.08
C VAL A 10 -5.63 1.71 -0.91
N VAL A 11 -5.12 2.10 -2.08
CA VAL A 11 -5.95 2.45 -3.24
C VAL A 11 -5.95 1.25 -4.18
N ALA A 12 -7.08 0.59 -4.33
CA ALA A 12 -7.22 -0.57 -5.20
C ALA A 12 -8.19 -0.28 -6.34
N ASP A 13 -7.90 -0.81 -7.53
CA ASP A 13 -8.82 -0.85 -8.64
C ASP A 13 -10.18 -1.43 -8.18
N PRO A 14 -11.32 -0.79 -8.48
CA PRO A 14 -12.65 -1.30 -8.09
C PRO A 14 -12.97 -2.71 -8.60
N THR A 15 -12.31 -3.16 -9.67
CA THR A 15 -12.51 -4.50 -10.25
C THR A 15 -11.84 -5.62 -9.45
N LEU A 16 -10.90 -5.28 -8.55
CA LEU A 16 -10.27 -6.25 -7.66
C LEU A 16 -11.22 -6.66 -6.54
N SER A 17 -11.37 -7.98 -6.36
CA SER A 17 -12.10 -8.49 -5.20
C SER A 17 -11.38 -8.14 -3.89
N GLN A 18 -12.16 -7.90 -2.84
CA GLN A 18 -11.60 -7.61 -1.51
C GLN A 18 -10.67 -8.72 -1.02
N LYS A 19 -11.01 -9.99 -1.29
CA LYS A 19 -10.18 -11.14 -0.93
C LYS A 19 -8.81 -11.08 -1.60
N LYS A 20 -8.76 -10.80 -2.91
CA LYS A 20 -7.50 -10.71 -3.65
C LYS A 20 -6.67 -9.51 -3.20
N THR A 21 -7.32 -8.37 -2.95
CA THR A 21 -6.69 -7.18 -2.36
C THR A 21 -6.04 -7.49 -1.01
N ASN A 22 -6.75 -8.14 -0.10
CA ASN A 22 -6.22 -8.47 1.23
C ASN A 22 -4.99 -9.41 1.15
N ILE A 23 -5.01 -10.41 0.27
CA ILE A 23 -3.88 -11.32 0.08
C ILE A 23 -2.65 -10.57 -0.42
N ILE A 24 -2.79 -9.74 -1.45
CA ILE A 24 -1.65 -8.98 -2.01
C ILE A 24 -1.09 -8.02 -0.96
N VAL A 25 -1.96 -7.29 -0.26
CA VAL A 25 -1.55 -6.33 0.78
C VAL A 25 -0.79 -7.02 1.92
N ALA A 26 -1.26 -8.19 2.37
CA ALA A 26 -0.58 -8.95 3.42
C ALA A 26 0.84 -9.38 3.02
N GLU A 27 1.02 -9.86 1.78
CA GLU A 27 2.33 -10.25 1.27
C GLU A 27 3.28 -9.05 1.14
N VAL A 28 2.79 -7.90 0.66
CA VAL A 28 3.59 -6.66 0.58
C VAL A 28 4.02 -6.20 1.97
N ILE A 29 3.10 -6.14 2.94
CA ILE A 29 3.42 -5.76 4.33
C ILE A 29 4.49 -6.68 4.90
N LYS A 30 4.35 -8.00 4.70
CA LYS A 30 5.32 -8.98 5.19
C LYS A 30 6.71 -8.76 4.57
N SER A 31 6.80 -8.51 3.26
CA SER A 31 8.07 -8.22 2.58
C SER A 31 8.76 -6.99 3.17
N TRP A 32 8.01 -5.90 3.35
CA TRP A 32 8.54 -4.65 3.90
C TRP A 32 9.03 -4.79 5.35
N ILE A 33 8.30 -5.54 6.18
CA ILE A 33 8.74 -5.87 7.55
C ILE A 33 10.06 -6.64 7.52
N TRP A 34 10.21 -7.58 6.58
CA TRP A 34 11.46 -8.34 6.39
C TRP A 34 12.63 -7.48 5.93
N GLU A 35 12.37 -6.45 5.13
CA GLU A 35 13.37 -5.46 4.74
C GLU A 35 13.69 -4.45 5.86
N GLY A 36 12.96 -4.47 6.99
CA GLY A 36 13.11 -3.48 8.06
C GLY A 36 12.64 -2.07 7.68
N ARG A 37 11.81 -1.96 6.64
CA ARG A 37 11.34 -0.67 6.08
C ARG A 37 9.94 -0.33 6.56
N GLN A 38 9.61 0.96 6.54
CA GLN A 38 8.29 1.42 6.94
C GLN A 38 7.41 1.68 5.72
N LEU A 39 6.40 0.82 5.53
CA LEU A 39 5.43 0.98 4.45
C LEU A 39 4.44 2.11 4.77
N GLY A 40 4.23 3.02 3.81
CA GLY A 40 3.36 4.18 3.94
C GLY A 40 2.04 4.07 3.17
N LYS A 41 2.06 3.49 1.96
CA LYS A 41 0.87 3.37 1.09
C LYS A 41 1.06 2.24 0.08
N ILE A 42 -0.05 1.61 -0.33
CA ILE A 42 -0.09 0.70 -1.48
C ILE A 42 -1.11 1.19 -2.52
N GLU A 43 -0.75 1.08 -3.79
CA GLU A 43 -1.68 1.19 -4.91
C GLU A 43 -1.72 -0.12 -5.70
N LEU A 44 -2.91 -0.63 -6.00
CA LEU A 44 -3.16 -1.82 -6.81
C LEU A 44 -3.93 -1.44 -8.07
N ILE A 45 -3.29 -1.59 -9.23
CA ILE A 45 -3.83 -1.20 -10.52
C ILE A 45 -3.99 -2.45 -11.38
N CYS A 46 -5.20 -2.71 -11.88
CA CYS A 46 -5.44 -3.83 -12.78
C CYS A 46 -4.96 -3.50 -14.20
N ASP A 47 -4.24 -4.42 -14.82
CA ASP A 47 -3.82 -4.33 -16.22
C ASP A 47 -4.03 -5.68 -16.90
N GLY A 48 -5.23 -5.85 -17.45
CA GLY A 48 -5.69 -7.12 -18.01
C GLY A 48 -5.68 -8.24 -16.95
N LYS A 49 -4.76 -9.19 -17.10
CA LYS A 49 -4.59 -10.33 -16.16
C LYS A 49 -3.65 -10.02 -14.99
N TRP A 50 -2.94 -8.90 -15.05
CA TRP A 50 -1.94 -8.50 -14.07
C TRP A 50 -2.49 -7.50 -13.07
N VAL A 51 -1.84 -7.45 -11.90
CA VAL A 51 -2.06 -6.41 -10.90
C VAL A 51 -0.72 -5.75 -10.67
N HIS A 52 -0.60 -4.50 -11.07
CA HIS A 52 0.55 -3.67 -10.74
C HIS A 52 0.46 -3.27 -9.27
N VAL A 53 1.52 -3.53 -8.52
CA VAL A 53 1.61 -3.25 -7.09
C VAL A 53 2.64 -2.16 -6.89
N CYS A 54 2.17 -0.94 -6.61
CA CYS A 54 3.04 0.17 -6.24
C CYS A 54 3.04 0.31 -4.72
N SER A 55 4.21 0.16 -4.09
CA SER A 55 4.37 0.32 -2.64
C SER A 55 5.29 1.50 -2.36
N TYR A 56 4.85 2.36 -1.44
CA TYR A 56 5.52 3.62 -1.13
C TYR A 56 5.99 3.61 0.31
N GLU A 57 7.24 4.02 0.51
CA GLU A 57 7.82 4.19 1.82
C GLU A 57 7.12 5.32 2.57
N LYS A 58 6.98 5.16 3.88
CA LYS A 58 6.48 6.21 4.74
C LYS A 58 7.44 7.40 4.67
N PRO A 59 6.97 8.61 4.34
CA PRO A 59 7.85 9.76 4.21
C PRO A 59 8.45 10.16 5.56
N SER A 60 9.69 10.63 5.53
CA SER A 60 10.30 11.33 6.65
C SER A 60 9.68 12.73 6.76
N ILE A 61 8.89 12.94 7.82
CA ILE A 61 8.22 14.22 8.07
C ILE A 61 9.14 15.08 8.95
N GLN A 62 9.50 16.27 8.47
CA GLN A 62 10.23 17.28 9.23
C GLN A 62 9.33 18.49 9.42
N PHE A 63 9.23 18.99 10.64
CA PHE A 63 8.47 20.19 10.97
C PHE A 63 9.43 21.37 11.11
N PHE A 64 9.16 22.44 10.36
CA PHE A 64 9.85 23.71 10.50
C PHE A 64 8.87 24.73 11.10
N PRO A 65 9.33 25.59 12.01
CA PRO A 65 8.48 26.63 12.57
C PRO A 65 8.01 27.56 11.46
N ASN A 66 6.69 27.71 11.34
CA ASN A 66 6.09 28.78 10.55
C ASN A 66 6.07 30.03 11.46
N LYS A 67 6.81 31.06 11.07
CA LYS A 67 7.00 32.29 11.87
C LYS A 67 5.70 32.87 12.40
#